data_AF-A0A930YP53-F1
#
_entry.id   AF-A0A930YP53-F1
#
_cell.length_a   1.000
_cell.length_b   1.000
_cell.length_c   1.000
_cell.angle_alpha   90.00
_cell.angle_beta   90.00
_cell.angle_gamma   90.00
#
_symmetry.space_group_name_H-M   'P 1'
#
loop_
_entity.id
_entity.type
_entity.pdbx_description
1 polymer ?
#
loop_
_entity_poly.entity_id
_entity_poly.type
_entity_poly.pdbx_seq_one_letter_code
_entity_poly.pdbx_strand_id
1 'polypeptide(L)'
;MSCDCFKEREVVTRKPHRCAYCEGIIPKGSSALRESGIYDREPFARYACALCKPYINGFWNWCDGEAAESIPATFHDYLEKEGLLSEWEEAGRNE
;
A
#
# COMPACT_ATOMS: atom_id res chain seq x y z
N MET A 1 -4.43 -16.27 6.44
CA MET A 1 -5.72 -16.04 7.18
C MET A 1 -6.71 -15.28 6.28
N SER A 2 -8.04 -15.38 6.44
CA SER A 2 -9.00 -14.68 5.55
C SER A 2 -9.36 -13.29 6.09
N CYS A 3 -9.33 -12.27 5.23
CA CYS A 3 -9.74 -10.90 5.55
C CYS A 3 -11.24 -10.71 5.28
N ASP A 4 -12.03 -10.53 6.34
CA ASP A 4 -13.47 -10.33 6.21
C ASP A 4 -13.79 -8.92 5.71
N CYS A 5 -14.78 -8.82 4.82
CA CYS A 5 -15.28 -7.55 4.29
C CYS A 5 -14.21 -6.68 3.60
N PHE A 6 -13.15 -7.29 3.04
CA PHE A 6 -12.13 -6.55 2.30
C PHE A 6 -12.74 -5.72 1.17
N LYS A 7 -12.38 -4.43 1.16
CA LYS A 7 -12.77 -3.47 0.12
C LYS A 7 -11.58 -2.62 -0.24
N GLU A 8 -11.30 -2.55 -1.53
CA GLU A 8 -10.41 -1.57 -2.13
C GLU A 8 -11.22 -0.63 -3.04
N ARG A 9 -10.83 0.65 -3.06
CA ARG A 9 -11.41 1.63 -3.99
C ARG A 9 -10.49 2.82 -4.15
N GLU A 10 -10.57 3.45 -5.32
CA GLU A 10 -9.98 4.77 -5.51
C GLU A 10 -10.79 5.84 -4.79
N VAL A 11 -10.07 6.77 -4.15
CA VAL A 11 -10.66 7.90 -3.43
C VAL A 11 -9.88 9.17 -3.71
N VAL A 12 -10.56 10.32 -3.62
CA VAL A 12 -9.90 11.62 -3.52
C VAL A 12 -9.74 11.97 -2.04
N THR A 13 -8.51 12.24 -1.62
CA THR A 13 -8.20 12.52 -0.22
C THR A 13 -8.81 13.86 0.24
N ARG A 14 -9.45 13.86 1.42
CA ARG A 14 -10.04 15.09 2.01
C ARG A 14 -9.08 15.85 2.92
N LYS A 15 -8.01 15.19 3.35
CA LYS A 15 -6.89 15.70 4.16
C LYS A 15 -5.61 14.96 3.75
N PRO A 16 -4.41 15.43 4.14
CA PRO A 16 -3.19 14.66 3.92
C PRO A 16 -3.26 13.30 4.61
N HIS A 17 -2.69 12.27 3.98
CA HIS A 17 -2.55 10.92 4.52
C HIS A 17 -1.11 10.45 4.39
N ARG A 18 -0.72 9.49 5.21
CA ARG A 18 0.54 8.76 5.02
C ARG A 18 0.26 7.49 4.22
N CYS A 19 1.06 7.24 3.18
CA CYS A 19 1.05 5.99 2.44
C CYS A 19 1.49 4.86 3.37
N ALA A 20 0.75 3.76 3.42
CA ALA A 20 1.08 2.62 4.28
C ALA A 20 2.30 1.81 3.79
N TYR A 21 2.71 2.01 2.53
CA TYR A 21 3.74 1.22 1.86
C TYR A 21 5.09 1.93 1.79
N CYS A 22 5.10 3.23 1.53
CA CYS A 22 6.35 4.00 1.43
C CYS A 22 6.48 5.11 2.48
N GLU A 23 5.49 5.26 3.35
CA GLU A 23 5.39 6.33 4.36
C GLU A 23 5.40 7.77 3.81
N GLY A 24 5.41 7.93 2.48
CA GLY A 24 5.27 9.21 1.80
C GLY A 24 3.95 9.89 2.13
N ILE A 25 3.94 11.22 2.06
CA ILE A 25 2.72 12.01 2.27
C ILE A 25 1.91 12.02 0.97
N ILE A 26 0.65 11.61 1.07
CA ILE A 26 -0.38 11.78 0.05
C ILE A 26 -1.06 13.13 0.32
N PRO A 27 -0.89 14.15 -0.56
CA PRO A 27 -1.49 15.46 -0.36
C PRO A 27 -3.02 15.39 -0.33
N LYS A 28 -3.65 16.43 0.25
CA LYS A 28 -5.10 16.64 0.15
C LYS A 28 -5.48 16.89 -1.31
N GLY A 29 -6.57 16.26 -1.77
CA GLY A 29 -7.07 16.41 -3.14
C GLY A 29 -6.42 15.45 -4.14
N SER A 30 -5.39 14.69 -3.73
CA SER A 30 -4.78 13.66 -4.57
C SER A 30 -5.64 12.40 -4.63
N SER A 31 -5.51 11.65 -5.73
CA SER A 31 -6.04 10.29 -5.82
C SER A 31 -5.22 9.34 -4.95
N ALA A 32 -5.89 8.41 -4.29
CA ALA A 32 -5.27 7.36 -3.48
C ALA A 32 -6.08 6.06 -3.57
N LEU A 33 -5.41 4.92 -3.47
CA LEU A 33 -6.10 3.67 -3.18
C LEU A 33 -6.40 3.62 -1.68
N ARG A 34 -7.65 3.30 -1.31
CA ARG A 34 -8.03 3.04 0.07
C ARG A 34 -8.45 1.59 0.23
N GLU A 35 -7.70 0.86 1.04
CA GLU A 35 -8.04 -0.50 1.47
C GLU A 35 -8.66 -0.45 2.87
N SER A 36 -9.65 -1.28 3.12
CA SER A 36 -10.23 -1.47 4.45
C SER A 36 -10.90 -2.83 4.58
N GLY A 37 -10.96 -3.33 5.80
CA GLY A 37 -11.60 -4.60 6.11
C GLY A 37 -11.47 -4.89 7.60
N ILE A 38 -11.66 -6.16 7.95
CA ILE A 38 -11.42 -6.68 9.30
C ILE A 38 -10.32 -7.73 9.19
N TYR A 39 -9.24 -7.54 9.94
CA TYR A 39 -8.12 -8.48 10.03
C TYR A 39 -7.90 -8.79 11.51
N ASP A 40 -7.82 -10.09 11.86
CA ASP A 40 -7.72 -10.55 13.25
C ASP A 40 -8.74 -9.91 14.21
N ARG A 41 -10.00 -9.82 13.77
CA ARG A 41 -11.13 -9.17 14.48
C ARG A 41 -10.97 -7.66 14.71
N GLU A 42 -9.91 -7.05 14.21
CA GLU A 42 -9.70 -5.60 14.28
C GLU A 42 -10.00 -4.93 12.93
N PRO A 43 -10.73 -3.80 12.93
CA PRO A 43 -10.95 -3.05 11.71
C PRO A 43 -9.67 -2.34 11.28
N PHE A 44 -9.33 -2.42 10.00
CA PHE A 44 -8.24 -1.64 9.43
C PHE A 44 -8.71 -0.73 8.29
N ALA A 45 -7.97 0.36 8.11
CA ALA A 45 -8.05 1.19 6.93
C ALA A 45 -6.68 1.77 6.62
N ARG A 46 -6.22 1.63 5.38
CA ARG A 46 -4.93 2.14 4.93
C ARG A 46 -5.05 2.83 3.57
N TYR A 47 -4.08 3.67 3.28
CA TYR A 47 -4.02 4.45 2.04
C TYR A 47 -2.72 4.14 1.31
N ALA A 48 -2.78 4.07 -0.01
CA ALA A 48 -1.61 3.98 -0.86
C ALA A 48 -1.57 5.12 -1.86
N CYS A 49 -0.37 5.68 -2.07
CA CYS A 49 -0.13 6.68 -3.10
C CYS A 49 -0.20 6.06 -4.50
N ALA A 50 -0.31 6.91 -5.52
CA ALA A 50 -0.32 6.50 -6.92
C ALA A 50 0.92 5.69 -7.30
N LEU A 51 2.10 6.07 -6.77
CA LEU A 51 3.36 5.37 -6.97
C LEU A 51 3.33 3.91 -6.47
N CYS A 52 2.80 3.67 -5.26
CA CYS A 52 2.82 2.33 -4.66
C CYS A 52 1.68 1.44 -5.17
N LYS A 53 0.56 2.03 -5.61
CA LYS A 53 -0.64 1.32 -6.04
C LYS A 53 -0.39 0.13 -6.98
N PRO A 54 0.44 0.22 -8.05
CA PRO A 54 0.64 -0.87 -9.01
C PRO A 54 1.22 -2.14 -8.38
N TYR A 55 1.93 -2.02 -7.27
CA TYR A 55 2.71 -3.09 -6.66
C TYR A 55 1.98 -3.82 -5.53
N ILE A 56 0.85 -3.28 -5.05
CA ILE A 56 0.15 -3.76 -3.83
C ILE A 56 -0.37 -5.19 -3.97
N ASN A 57 -0.96 -5.53 -5.13
CA ASN A 57 -1.48 -6.87 -5.34
C ASN A 57 -0.35 -7.91 -5.34
N GLY A 58 0.77 -7.59 -6.02
CA GLY A 58 1.96 -8.45 -6.01
C GLY A 58 2.55 -8.61 -4.62
N PHE A 59 2.64 -7.51 -3.86
CA PHE A 59 3.08 -7.52 -2.47
C PHE A 59 2.24 -8.45 -1.58
N TRP A 60 0.90 -8.34 -1.60
CA TRP A 60 0.05 -9.20 -0.76
C TRP A 60 0.06 -10.66 -1.19
N ASN A 61 0.24 -10.95 -2.48
CA ASN A 61 0.44 -12.31 -2.97
C ASN A 61 1.79 -12.88 -2.50
N TRP A 62 2.85 -12.05 -2.48
CA TRP A 62 4.17 -12.43 -2.00
C TRP A 62 4.18 -12.70 -0.49
N CYS A 63 3.40 -11.94 0.29
CA CYS A 63 3.20 -12.16 1.72
C CYS A 63 2.31 -13.38 2.06
N ASP A 64 1.81 -14.13 1.06
CA ASP A 64 0.83 -15.23 1.22
C ASP A 64 -0.40 -14.83 2.06
N GLY A 65 -0.80 -13.56 1.98
CA GLY A 65 -1.92 -13.01 2.76
C GLY A 65 -1.70 -12.95 4.28
N GLU A 66 -0.46 -13.13 4.76
CA GLU A 66 -0.11 -13.01 6.17
C GLU A 66 0.20 -11.55 6.55
N ALA A 67 0.05 -11.25 7.86
CA ALA A 67 0.35 -9.93 8.38
C ALA A 67 1.85 -9.62 8.25
N ALA A 68 2.16 -8.47 7.68
CA ALA A 68 3.49 -7.87 7.80
C ALA A 68 3.58 -7.14 9.15
N GLU A 69 4.63 -7.40 9.93
CA GLU A 69 4.91 -6.65 11.17
C GLU A 69 5.10 -5.16 10.88
N SER A 70 5.70 -4.84 9.73
CA SER A 70 5.87 -3.48 9.22
C SER A 70 5.65 -3.47 7.70
N ILE A 71 4.46 -3.02 7.27
CA ILE A 71 4.14 -2.92 5.83
C ILE A 71 5.23 -2.15 5.06
N PRO A 72 5.77 -1.00 5.53
CA PRO A 72 6.79 -0.29 4.77
C PRO A 72 8.09 -1.08 4.56
N ALA A 73 8.61 -1.70 5.62
CA ALA A 73 9.85 -2.48 5.53
C ALA A 73 9.64 -3.71 4.65
N THR A 74 8.57 -4.46 4.87
CA THR A 74 8.26 -5.67 4.09
C THR A 74 7.97 -5.33 2.62
N PHE A 75 7.35 -4.17 2.34
CA PHE A 75 7.10 -3.72 0.98
C PHE A 75 8.41 -3.40 0.24
N HIS A 76 9.37 -2.76 0.92
CA HIS A 76 10.69 -2.53 0.36
C HIS A 76 11.42 -3.85 0.06
N ASP A 77 11.38 -4.81 0.99
CA ASP A 77 11.96 -6.14 0.80
C ASP A 77 11.33 -6.86 -0.41
N TYR A 78 10.01 -6.81 -0.54
CA TYR A 78 9.29 -7.34 -1.70
C TYR A 78 9.80 -6.72 -3.01
N LEU A 79 9.91 -5.39 -3.08
CA LEU A 79 10.39 -4.71 -4.28
C LEU A 79 11.83 -5.11 -4.61
N GLU A 80 12.70 -5.25 -3.61
CA GLU A 80 14.08 -5.70 -3.81
C GLU A 80 14.13 -7.14 -4.32
N LYS A 81 13.36 -8.05 -3.71
CA LYS A 81 13.36 -9.48 -4.04
C LYS A 81 12.80 -9.79 -5.43
N GLU A 82 11.78 -9.04 -5.86
CA GLU A 82 11.19 -9.17 -7.19
C GLU A 82 11.95 -8.36 -8.26
N GLY A 83 13.01 -7.65 -7.89
CA GLY A 83 13.78 -6.81 -8.82
C GLY A 83 13.03 -5.58 -9.32
N LEU A 84 12.01 -5.13 -8.58
CA LEU A 84 11.13 -4.00 -8.90
C LEU A 84 11.59 -2.69 -8.24
N LEU A 85 12.55 -2.74 -7.31
CA LEU A 85 12.96 -1.59 -6.51
C LEU A 85 13.44 -0.41 -7.37
N SER A 86 14.29 -0.66 -8.38
CA SER A 86 14.81 0.40 -9.24
C SER A 86 13.71 1.07 -10.07
N GLU A 87 12.76 0.30 -10.60
CA GLU A 87 11.60 0.83 -11.35
C GLU A 87 10.74 1.73 -10.44
N TRP A 88 10.49 1.27 -9.21
CA TRP A 88 9.72 2.01 -8.23
C TRP A 88 10.41 3.33 -7.82
N GLU A 89 11.73 3.31 -7.59
CA GLU A 89 12.50 4.52 -7.26
C GLU A 89 12.57 5.51 -8.44
N GLU A 90 12.68 5.03 -9.67
CA GLU A 90 12.67 5.88 -10.86
C GLU A 90 11.31 6.53 -11.10
N ALA A 91 10.22 5.78 -10.90
CA ALA A 91 8.87 6.33 -11.00
C ALA A 91 8.64 7.45 -9.97
N GLY A 92 9.12 7.29 -8.73
CA GLY A 92 8.99 8.31 -7.68
C GLY A 92 9.84 9.56 -7.87
N ARG A 93 10.84 9.54 -8.75
CA ARG A 93 11.68 10.71 -9.10
C ARG A 93 11.07 11.60 -10.18
N ASN A 94 10.06 11.12 -10.90
CA ASN A 94 9.43 11.80 -12.02
C ASN A 94 8.09 12.50 -11.67
N GLU A 95 7.73 12.56 -10.37
CA GLU A 95 6.52 13.19 -9.84
C GLU A 95 6.77 14.54 -9.17
#